data_AF-A0A151A1U1-F1
#
_entry.id   AF-A0A151A1U1-F1
#
_cell.length_a   1.000
_cell.length_b   1.000
_cell.length_c   1.000
_cell.angle_alpha   90.00
_cell.angle_beta   90.00
_cell.angle_gamma   90.00
#
_symmetry.space_group_name_H-M   'P 1'
#
loop_
_entity.id
_entity.type
_entity.pdbx_description
1 polymer ?
#
loop_
_entity_poly.entity_id
_entity_poly.type
_entity_poly.pdbx_seq_one_letter_code
_entity_poly.pdbx_strand_id
1 'polypeptide(L)'
;MSESLIDIIRTQLYDHHDEVKASLSELNQSKSLVINGPDDQLIDRGLNISFYRGQKQTVDAVYSILDAYQDETDFLKHYEEYAQGIAEDYTNTSKTFAQMDNPEDDFATLISYLYTLKGQKLIIDSINTLVASK
;
A
#
# COMPACT_ATOMS: atom_id res chain seq x y z
N MET A 1 -21.20 0.37 24.65
CA MET A 1 -20.15 -0.63 24.37
C MET A 1 -19.08 0.08 23.57
N SER A 2 -17.82 0.05 24.02
CA SER A 2 -16.71 0.56 23.22
C SER A 2 -16.45 -0.40 22.06
N GLU A 3 -16.29 0.14 20.86
CA GLU A 3 -15.94 -0.65 19.68
C GLU A 3 -14.58 -1.36 19.88
N SER A 4 -14.49 -2.63 19.47
CA SER A 4 -13.23 -3.37 19.59
C SER A 4 -12.20 -2.80 18.60
N LEU A 5 -10.90 -2.99 18.87
CA LEU A 5 -9.87 -2.46 17.95
C LEU A 5 -10.00 -3.11 16.56
N ILE A 6 -10.32 -4.41 16.56
CA ILE A 6 -10.59 -5.21 15.38
C ILE A 6 -11.73 -4.62 14.55
N ASP A 7 -12.83 -4.21 15.18
CA ASP A 7 -13.98 -3.63 14.47
C ASP A 7 -13.63 -2.26 13.85
N ILE A 8 -12.87 -1.43 14.57
CA ILE A 8 -12.39 -0.14 14.06
C ILE A 8 -11.48 -0.35 12.84
N ILE A 9 -10.52 -1.28 12.93
CA ILE A 9 -9.60 -1.59 11.82
C ILE A 9 -10.36 -2.17 10.63
N ARG A 10 -11.32 -3.08 10.85
CA ARG A 10 -12.17 -3.64 9.78
C ARG A 10 -12.92 -2.54 9.03
N THR A 11 -13.51 -1.58 9.75
CA THR A 11 -14.19 -0.43 9.15
C THR A 11 -13.22 0.41 8.32
N GLN A 12 -12.05 0.76 8.86
CA GLN A 12 -11.03 1.51 8.13
C GLN A 12 -10.56 0.80 6.86
N LEU A 13 -10.42 -0.53 6.90
CA LEU A 13 -10.04 -1.32 5.73
C LEU A 13 -11.13 -1.33 4.66
N TYR A 14 -12.42 -1.25 5.02
CA TYR A 14 -13.51 -1.17 4.04
C TYR A 14 -13.45 0.15 3.28
N ASP A 15 -13.23 1.25 4.00
CA ASP A 15 -13.07 2.58 3.39
C ASP A 15 -11.87 2.58 2.44
N HIS A 16 -10.72 2.08 2.89
CA HIS A 16 -9.52 1.95 2.04
C HIS A 16 -9.75 1.06 0.82
N HIS A 17 -10.44 -0.07 0.98
CA HIS A 17 -10.77 -0.95 -0.13
C HIS A 17 -11.59 -0.23 -1.21
N ASP A 18 -12.61 0.53 -0.80
CA ASP A 18 -13.48 1.25 -1.71
C ASP A 18 -12.75 2.41 -2.41
N GLU A 19 -11.91 3.15 -1.69
CA GLU A 19 -11.05 4.20 -2.25
C GLU A 19 -10.07 3.64 -3.28
N VAL A 20 -9.41 2.53 -2.97
CA VAL A 20 -8.48 1.84 -3.88
C VAL A 20 -9.20 1.37 -5.14
N LYS A 21 -10.39 0.79 -4.98
CA LYS A 21 -11.21 0.32 -6.10
C LYS A 21 -11.66 1.48 -6.99
N ALA A 22 -12.10 2.59 -6.40
CA ALA A 22 -12.47 3.79 -7.13
C ALA A 22 -11.28 4.34 -7.92
N SER A 23 -10.13 4.51 -7.28
CA SER A 23 -8.91 5.04 -7.89
C SER A 23 -8.40 4.17 -9.05
N LEU A 24 -8.39 2.85 -8.88
CA LEU A 24 -8.01 1.91 -9.95
C LEU A 24 -9.03 1.93 -11.11
N SER A 25 -10.32 2.12 -10.81
CA SER A 25 -11.36 2.26 -11.84
C SER A 25 -11.18 3.53 -12.66
N GLU A 26 -10.94 4.67 -12.01
CA GLU A 26 -10.68 5.96 -12.67
C GLU A 26 -9.43 5.91 -13.55
N LEU A 27 -8.36 5.29 -13.05
CA LEU A 27 -7.17 5.02 -13.86
C LEU A 27 -7.57 4.16 -15.06
N ASN A 28 -8.34 3.10 -14.91
CA ASN A 28 -8.74 2.27 -16.06
C ASN A 28 -9.64 3.01 -17.07
N GLN A 29 -10.51 3.92 -16.64
CA GLN A 29 -11.36 4.71 -17.53
C GLN A 29 -10.58 5.76 -18.32
N SER A 30 -9.57 6.38 -17.71
CA SER A 30 -8.67 7.34 -18.36
C SER A 30 -7.62 6.70 -19.29
N LYS A 31 -7.58 5.35 -19.36
CA LYS A 31 -6.55 4.58 -20.06
C LYS A 31 -6.37 4.96 -21.52
N SER A 32 -7.45 5.14 -22.30
CA SER A 32 -7.35 5.45 -23.73
C SER A 32 -6.84 6.87 -24.02
N LEU A 33 -7.10 7.81 -23.11
CA LEU A 33 -6.64 9.20 -23.21
C LEU A 33 -5.16 9.31 -22.88
N VAL A 34 -4.67 8.50 -21.93
CA VAL A 34 -3.28 8.55 -21.46
C VAL A 34 -2.34 7.66 -22.28
N ILE A 35 -2.80 6.53 -22.83
CA ILE A 35 -1.94 5.65 -23.68
C ILE A 35 -1.41 6.37 -24.92
N ASN A 36 -2.12 7.39 -25.40
CA ASN A 36 -1.70 8.23 -26.52
C ASN A 36 -1.19 9.60 -26.06
N GLY A 37 -1.04 9.80 -24.76
CA GLY A 37 -0.54 11.03 -24.14
C GLY A 37 0.99 11.10 -24.13
N PRO A 38 1.56 12.24 -23.71
CA PRO A 38 3.01 12.41 -23.56
C PRO A 38 3.61 11.48 -22.49
N ASP A 39 4.91 11.23 -22.60
CA ASP A 39 5.66 10.22 -21.81
C ASP A 39 5.57 10.42 -20.29
N ASP A 40 5.50 11.67 -19.82
CA ASP A 40 5.31 12.02 -18.41
C ASP A 40 3.99 11.48 -17.86
N GLN A 41 2.89 11.58 -18.62
CA GLN A 41 1.58 11.05 -18.21
C GLN A 41 1.57 9.51 -18.17
N LEU A 42 2.35 8.85 -19.03
CA LEU A 42 2.50 7.39 -19.01
C LEU A 42 3.28 6.92 -17.78
N ILE A 43 4.33 7.65 -17.41
CA ILE A 43 5.14 7.38 -16.20
C ILE A 43 4.29 7.59 -14.95
N ASP A 44 3.64 8.75 -14.80
CA ASP A 44 2.78 9.06 -13.66
C ASP A 44 1.68 8.02 -13.49
N ARG A 45 1.06 7.61 -14.60
CA ARG A 45 0.08 6.51 -14.59
C ARG A 45 0.69 5.21 -14.07
N GLY A 46 1.86 4.82 -14.56
CA GLY A 46 2.54 3.60 -14.14
C GLY A 46 2.82 3.60 -12.63
N LEU A 47 3.33 4.72 -12.11
CA LEU A 47 3.63 4.89 -10.69
C LEU A 47 2.35 4.86 -9.83
N ASN A 48 1.28 5.54 -10.27
CA ASN A 48 -0.01 5.51 -9.60
C ASN A 48 -0.61 4.10 -9.55
N ILE A 49 -0.53 3.34 -10.65
CA ILE A 49 -0.97 1.93 -10.67
C ILE A 49 -0.21 1.12 -9.64
N SER A 50 1.12 1.24 -9.57
CA SER A 50 1.94 0.52 -8.59
C SER A 50 1.58 0.91 -7.16
N PHE A 51 1.38 2.21 -6.91
CA PHE A 51 0.95 2.73 -5.62
C PHE A 51 -0.39 2.15 -5.13
N TYR A 52 -1.44 2.23 -5.95
CA TYR A 52 -2.76 1.68 -5.57
C TYR A 52 -2.76 0.15 -5.48
N ARG A 53 -1.94 -0.55 -6.28
CA ARG A 53 -1.73 -1.99 -6.10
C ARG A 53 -1.08 -2.31 -4.75
N GLY A 54 -0.12 -1.51 -4.32
CA GLY A 54 0.48 -1.62 -2.99
C GLY A 54 -0.56 -1.46 -1.88
N GLN A 55 -1.39 -0.42 -1.95
CA GLN A 55 -2.50 -0.23 -1.00
C GLN A 55 -3.42 -1.47 -0.96
N LYS A 56 -3.84 -1.97 -2.13
CA LYS A 56 -4.68 -3.17 -2.24
C LYS A 56 -4.04 -4.39 -1.57
N GLN A 57 -2.75 -4.64 -1.84
CA GLN A 57 -2.03 -5.78 -1.28
C GLN A 57 -2.04 -5.74 0.25
N THR A 58 -1.81 -4.56 0.84
CA THR A 58 -1.87 -4.41 2.30
C THR A 58 -3.28 -4.59 2.83
N VAL A 59 -4.29 -4.00 2.20
CA VAL A 59 -5.69 -4.20 2.60
C VAL A 59 -6.06 -5.69 2.61
N ASP A 60 -5.75 -6.41 1.53
CA ASP A 60 -6.01 -7.85 1.42
C ASP A 60 -5.23 -8.67 2.48
N ALA A 61 -3.97 -8.32 2.73
CA ALA A 61 -3.13 -8.99 3.71
C ALA A 61 -3.65 -8.80 5.14
N VAL A 62 -4.01 -7.57 5.52
CA VAL A 62 -4.53 -7.28 6.86
C VAL A 62 -5.91 -7.91 7.06
N TYR A 63 -6.79 -7.92 6.04
CA TYR A 63 -8.03 -8.69 6.12
C TYR A 63 -7.77 -10.18 6.36
N SER A 64 -6.80 -10.76 5.65
CA SER A 64 -6.43 -12.15 5.84
C SER A 64 -5.94 -12.45 7.26
N ILE A 65 -5.18 -11.52 7.87
CA ILE A 65 -4.74 -11.63 9.27
C ILE A 65 -5.94 -11.50 10.23
N LEU A 66 -6.83 -10.53 10.01
CA LEU A 66 -8.05 -10.34 10.82
C LEU A 66 -9.02 -11.52 10.77
N ASP A 67 -9.05 -12.25 9.66
CA ASP A 67 -9.90 -13.44 9.52
C ASP A 67 -9.24 -14.69 10.11
N ALA A 68 -7.91 -14.74 10.15
CA ALA A 68 -7.16 -15.83 10.77
C ALA A 68 -7.07 -15.70 12.30
N TYR A 69 -7.04 -14.48 12.84
CA TYR A 69 -6.83 -14.20 14.26
C TYR A 69 -7.92 -13.28 14.81
N GLN A 70 -8.84 -13.86 15.59
CA GLN A 70 -9.98 -13.13 16.16
C GLN A 70 -9.68 -12.48 17.52
N ASP A 71 -8.59 -12.89 18.19
CA ASP A 71 -8.11 -12.22 19.39
C ASP A 71 -7.23 -11.02 19.03
N GLU A 72 -7.38 -9.92 19.77
CA GLU A 72 -6.67 -8.67 19.53
C GLU A 72 -5.15 -8.83 19.68
N THR A 73 -4.70 -9.64 20.65
CA THR A 73 -3.27 -9.85 20.92
C THR A 73 -2.60 -10.62 19.78
N ASP A 74 -3.22 -11.72 19.35
CA ASP A 74 -2.69 -12.56 18.27
C ASP A 74 -2.73 -11.81 16.93
N PHE A 75 -3.80 -11.06 16.67
CA PHE A 75 -3.90 -10.18 15.50
C PHE A 75 -2.75 -9.18 15.47
N LEU A 76 -2.54 -8.42 16.56
CA LEU A 76 -1.53 -7.36 16.61
C LEU A 76 -0.12 -7.91 16.38
N LYS A 77 0.20 -9.07 16.98
CA LYS A 77 1.49 -9.71 16.77
C LYS A 77 1.76 -10.00 15.27
N HIS A 78 0.81 -10.64 14.59
CA HIS A 78 0.98 -10.99 13.18
C HIS A 78 0.92 -9.78 12.25
N TYR A 79 0.11 -8.79 12.60
CA TYR A 79 0.09 -7.51 11.91
C TYR A 79 1.43 -6.76 12.05
N GLU A 80 2.02 -6.72 13.24
CA GLU A 80 3.31 -6.07 13.49
C GLU A 80 4.44 -6.75 12.70
N GLU A 81 4.49 -8.08 12.67
CA GLU A 81 5.45 -8.85 11.86
C GLU A 81 5.33 -8.46 10.37
N TYR A 82 4.10 -8.41 9.84
CA TYR A 82 3.85 -7.97 8.46
C TYR A 82 4.28 -6.51 8.22
N ALA A 83 3.87 -5.60 9.10
CA ALA A 83 4.14 -4.17 8.97
C ALA A 83 5.65 -3.86 9.05
N GLN A 84 6.39 -4.56 9.90
CA GLN A 84 7.85 -4.44 10.01
C GLN A 84 8.54 -4.88 8.71
N GLY A 85 8.15 -6.02 8.12
CA GLY A 85 8.71 -6.48 6.85
C GLY A 85 8.56 -5.43 5.73
N ILE A 86 7.38 -4.83 5.59
CA ILE A 86 7.16 -3.76 4.61
C ILE A 86 7.99 -2.51 4.92
N ALA A 87 8.14 -2.15 6.20
CA ALA A 87 8.94 -1.00 6.60
C ALA A 87 10.44 -1.19 6.30
N GLU A 88 10.96 -2.40 6.52
CA GLU A 88 12.34 -2.77 6.17
C GLU A 88 12.56 -2.72 4.65
N ASP A 89 11.69 -3.35 3.87
CA ASP A 89 11.75 -3.32 2.41
C ASP A 89 11.71 -1.89 1.87
N TYR A 90 10.77 -1.07 2.35
CA TYR A 90 10.70 0.34 1.98
C TYR A 90 11.98 1.10 2.29
N THR A 91 12.56 0.91 3.48
CA THR A 91 13.78 1.58 3.90
C THR A 91 14.95 1.19 3.00
N ASN A 92 15.10 -0.11 2.74
CA ASN A 92 16.16 -0.66 1.89
C ASN A 92 16.02 -0.17 0.45
N THR A 93 14.85 -0.29 -0.15
CA THR A 93 14.59 0.16 -1.53
C THR A 93 14.73 1.67 -1.67
N SER A 94 14.25 2.46 -0.70
CA SER A 94 14.41 3.92 -0.72
C SER A 94 15.89 4.33 -0.65
N LYS A 95 16.68 3.62 0.16
CA LYS A 95 18.12 3.84 0.26
C LYS A 95 18.83 3.49 -1.05
N THR A 96 18.52 2.34 -1.65
CA THR A 96 19.05 1.96 -2.97
C THR A 96 18.74 3.01 -4.02
N PHE A 97 17.49 3.47 -4.08
CA PHE A 97 17.08 4.53 -5.00
C PHE A 97 17.83 5.85 -4.76
N ALA A 98 17.98 6.27 -3.50
CA ALA A 98 18.68 7.52 -3.15
C ALA A 98 20.19 7.49 -3.41
N GLN A 99 20.79 6.30 -3.45
CA GLN A 99 22.22 6.08 -3.70
C GLN A 99 22.53 5.78 -5.17
N MET A 100 21.52 5.78 -6.04
CA MET A 100 21.67 5.48 -7.45
C MET A 100 22.20 6.69 -8.22
N ASP A 101 23.44 6.60 -8.71
CA ASP A 101 24.08 7.67 -9.49
C ASP A 101 23.62 7.70 -10.95
N ASN A 102 23.29 6.54 -11.54
CA ASN A 102 22.76 6.42 -12.89
C ASN A 102 21.64 5.35 -12.95
N PRO A 103 20.59 5.53 -13.77
CA PRO A 103 19.57 4.51 -13.96
C PRO A 103 20.18 3.23 -14.54
N GLU A 104 20.05 2.12 -13.82
CA GLU A 104 20.40 0.79 -14.32
C GLU A 104 19.26 0.21 -15.20
N ASP A 105 19.53 -0.89 -15.90
CA ASP A 105 18.55 -1.54 -16.80
C ASP A 105 17.24 -1.94 -16.09
N ASP A 106 17.25 -2.09 -14.77
CA ASP A 106 16.10 -2.44 -13.94
C ASP A 106 15.43 -1.24 -13.24
N PHE A 107 15.82 0.00 -13.56
CA PHE A 107 15.31 1.22 -12.92
C PHE A 107 13.78 1.30 -12.90
N ALA A 108 13.13 0.92 -14.00
CA ALA A 108 11.67 0.91 -14.11
C ALA A 108 11.02 -0.07 -13.12
N THR A 109 11.67 -1.22 -12.87
CA THR A 109 11.24 -2.21 -11.89
C THR A 109 11.45 -1.68 -10.47
N LEU A 110 12.63 -1.10 -10.20
CA LEU A 110 12.96 -0.51 -8.90
C LEU A 110 11.95 0.58 -8.51
N ILE A 111 11.68 1.53 -9.39
CA ILE A 111 10.78 2.65 -9.09
C ILE A 111 9.33 2.18 -8.94
N SER A 112 8.89 1.21 -9.76
CA SER A 112 7.57 0.58 -9.62
C SER A 112 7.44 -0.13 -8.27
N TYR A 113 8.46 -0.86 -7.83
CA TYR A 113 8.47 -1.51 -6.53
C TYR A 113 8.47 -0.50 -5.38
N LEU A 114 9.28 0.55 -5.47
CA LEU A 114 9.29 1.64 -4.48
C LEU A 114 7.90 2.28 -4.32
N TYR A 115 7.19 2.55 -5.43
CA TYR A 115 5.83 3.10 -5.35
C TYR A 115 4.82 2.10 -4.80
N THR A 116 5.00 0.80 -5.05
CA THR A 116 4.21 -0.25 -4.41
C THR A 116 4.39 -0.21 -2.89
N LEU A 117 5.63 -0.16 -2.41
CA LEU A 117 5.96 -0.06 -0.98
C LEU A 117 5.41 1.22 -0.35
N LYS A 118 5.43 2.36 -1.06
CA LYS A 118 4.78 3.61 -0.61
C LYS A 118 3.28 3.42 -0.38
N GLY A 119 2.60 2.73 -1.30
CA GLY A 119 1.17 2.42 -1.18
C GLY A 119 0.88 1.53 0.03
N GLN A 120 1.67 0.47 0.22
CA GLN A 120 1.55 -0.43 1.36
C GLN A 120 1.75 0.31 2.69
N LYS A 121 2.79 1.14 2.77
CA LYS A 121 3.07 1.96 3.97
C LYS A 121 1.94 2.92 4.31
N LEU A 122 1.29 3.54 3.34
CA LEU A 122 0.18 4.46 3.62
C LEU A 122 -0.94 3.79 4.43
N ILE A 123 -1.30 2.55 4.06
CA ILE A 123 -2.33 1.79 4.78
C ILE A 123 -1.83 1.37 6.17
N ILE A 124 -0.58 0.89 6.26
CA ILE A 124 0.06 0.55 7.54
C ILE A 124 0.09 1.75 8.50
N ASP A 125 0.50 2.92 8.03
CA ASP A 125 0.60 4.13 8.84
C ASP A 125 -0.79 4.58 9.34
N SER A 126 -1.83 4.42 8.50
CA SER A 126 -3.23 4.65 8.87
C SER A 126 -3.68 3.69 9.99
N ILE A 127 -3.39 2.39 9.88
CA ILE A 127 -3.74 1.40 10.91
C ILE A 127 -2.94 1.64 12.19
N ASN A 128 -1.64 1.92 12.10
CA ASN A 128 -0.78 2.20 13.25
C ASN A 128 -1.28 3.41 14.05
N THR A 129 -1.82 4.42 13.36
CA THR A 129 -2.45 5.58 14.02
C THR A 129 -3.66 5.16 14.86
N LEU A 130 -4.49 4.23 14.35
CA LEU A 130 -5.63 3.69 15.09
C LEU A 130 -5.17 2.87 16.30
N VAL A 131 -4.18 1.99 16.12
CA VAL A 131 -3.62 1.16 17.20
C VAL A 131 -3.03 2.05 18.32
N ALA A 132 -2.28 3.10 17.97
CA ALA A 132 -1.68 4.01 18.95
C ALA A 132 -2.68 4.93 19.66
N SER A 133 -3.91 5.05 19.13
CA SER A 133 -4.97 5.90 19.71
C SER A 133 -5.85 5.19 20.74
N LYS A 134 -5.68 3.87 20.91
CA LYS A 134 -6.32 3.07 21.96
C LYS A 134 -5.45 3.01 23.22
#